data_AF-A0A0N1PBZ0-F1
#
_entry.id   AF-A0A0N1PBZ0-F1
#
_cell.length_a   1.000
_cell.length_b   1.000
_cell.length_c   1.000
_cell.angle_alpha   90.00
_cell.angle_beta   90.00
_cell.angle_gamma   90.00
#
_symmetry.space_group_name_H-M   'P 1'
#
loop_
_entity.id
_entity.type
_entity.pdbx_description
1 polymer ?
#
loop_
_entity_poly.entity_id
_entity_poly.type
_entity_poly.pdbx_seq_one_letter_code
_entity_poly.pdbx_strand_id
1 'polypeptide(L)'
;MLSETEYHLVAVAFQSMDPDGTGLIPLREVKQRYFAHEHPRVREGKMAPSAARDTLDHHFGLCSADHNGCVTFDEFLAYHEKIADEAYDEKVGDVAAFTERTITRLWRLGDVLLPTGVRPLFPVSQAPSGFYAVTPMTLVWVERRVPPSQQCAVGSHPPTKMSATPAGGDLGDLFMLRGIKDVVRPIFSRGDLPEELQGYFAYPAELTGMAVEYLPPQISVQNWYDFCWEYAEDKYCGVEGIISTRVDLDLLPAGLRQFLCVHSTAIERQTRWIPSRQTANPMYKKTSSTYGVGITEECRKIHHWKVNTFAGKQYGNQYHGLCGKQFSKAAGPLKSNAATGMNM
;
A
#
# COMPACT_ATOMS: atom_id res chain seq x y z
N MET A 1 6.67 29.72 -12.31
CA MET A 1 7.15 28.45 -12.93
C MET A 1 7.41 27.44 -11.83
N LEU A 2 6.79 26.26 -11.93
CA LEU A 2 6.97 25.18 -10.97
C LEU A 2 8.34 24.52 -11.12
N SER A 3 8.90 24.07 -10.00
CA SER A 3 10.05 23.18 -9.93
C SER A 3 9.72 21.80 -10.49
N GLU A 4 10.76 21.02 -10.79
CA GLU A 4 10.62 19.65 -11.30
C GLU A 4 9.82 18.75 -10.36
N THR A 5 10.03 18.89 -9.04
CA THR A 5 9.32 18.14 -8.00
C THR A 5 7.83 18.51 -7.95
N GLU A 6 7.50 19.80 -8.00
CA GLU A 6 6.11 20.25 -7.98
C GLU A 6 5.37 19.82 -9.25
N TYR A 7 6.01 19.94 -10.41
CA TYR A 7 5.48 19.43 -11.66
C TYR A 7 5.16 17.94 -11.57
N HIS A 8 6.07 17.16 -10.97
CA HIS A 8 5.85 15.73 -10.75
C HIS A 8 4.63 15.46 -9.87
N LEU A 9 4.44 16.22 -8.78
CA LEU A 9 3.27 16.08 -7.90
C LEU A 9 1.96 16.42 -8.60
N VAL A 10 1.95 17.46 -9.44
CA VAL A 10 0.77 17.82 -10.26
C VAL A 10 0.47 16.71 -11.26
N ALA A 11 1.48 16.14 -11.91
CA ALA A 11 1.32 15.00 -12.82
C ALA A 11 0.75 13.77 -12.11
N VAL A 12 1.26 13.43 -10.92
CA VAL A 12 0.75 12.31 -10.11
C VAL A 12 -0.70 12.55 -9.70
N ALA A 13 -1.05 13.77 -9.26
CA ALA A 13 -2.42 14.12 -8.92
C ALA A 13 -3.37 13.95 -10.11
N PHE A 14 -2.99 14.49 -11.27
CA PHE A 14 -3.77 14.39 -12.51
C PHE A 14 -3.98 12.93 -12.92
N GLN A 15 -2.90 12.15 -12.99
CA GLN A 15 -2.96 10.73 -13.36
C GLN A 15 -3.82 9.91 -12.40
N SER A 16 -3.83 10.26 -11.11
CA SER A 16 -4.70 9.56 -10.15
C SER A 16 -6.19 9.68 -10.53
N MET A 17 -6.60 10.76 -11.19
CA MET A 17 -7.96 11.09 -11.60
C MET A 17 -8.28 10.71 -13.06
N ASP A 18 -7.27 10.38 -13.86
CA ASP A 18 -7.38 9.90 -15.25
C ASP A 18 -6.85 8.46 -15.36
N PRO A 19 -7.55 7.47 -14.77
CA PRO A 19 -7.08 6.08 -14.77
C PRO A 19 -7.00 5.48 -16.18
N ASP A 20 -7.75 6.04 -17.12
CA ASP A 20 -7.85 5.57 -18.50
C ASP A 20 -6.79 6.22 -19.41
N GLY A 21 -5.93 7.11 -18.88
CA GLY A 21 -4.83 7.74 -19.63
C GLY A 21 -5.30 8.62 -20.80
N THR A 22 -6.53 9.13 -20.74
CA THR A 22 -7.15 9.88 -21.84
C THR A 22 -6.58 11.28 -22.03
N GLY A 23 -5.84 11.79 -21.04
CA GLY A 23 -5.40 13.18 -20.96
C GLY A 23 -6.54 14.15 -20.61
N LEU A 24 -7.73 13.64 -20.28
CA LEU A 24 -8.95 14.40 -20.05
C LEU A 24 -9.67 13.93 -18.78
N ILE A 25 -9.70 14.76 -17.74
CA ILE A 25 -10.41 14.44 -16.50
C ILE A 25 -11.78 15.11 -16.51
N PRO A 26 -12.89 14.36 -16.33
CA PRO A 26 -14.20 14.97 -16.15
C PRO A 26 -14.21 15.91 -14.94
N LEU A 27 -14.79 17.11 -15.08
CA LEU A 27 -14.83 18.12 -14.00
C LEU A 27 -15.40 17.55 -12.67
N ARG A 28 -16.37 16.64 -12.76
CA ARG A 28 -16.94 15.95 -11.60
C ARG A 28 -15.89 15.22 -10.75
N GLU A 29 -14.89 14.61 -11.39
CA GLU A 29 -13.83 13.85 -10.70
C GLU A 29 -12.87 14.79 -10.00
N VAL A 30 -12.48 15.88 -10.67
CA VAL A 30 -11.65 16.95 -10.07
C VAL A 30 -12.32 17.49 -8.80
N LYS A 31 -13.62 17.80 -8.86
CA LYS A 31 -14.39 18.28 -7.72
C LYS A 31 -14.49 17.28 -6.58
N GLN A 32 -14.64 16.00 -6.91
CA GLN A 32 -14.76 14.93 -5.91
C GLN A 32 -13.47 14.71 -5.14
N ARG A 33 -12.31 14.87 -5.81
CA ARG A 33 -10.99 14.64 -5.22
C ARG A 33 -10.44 15.86 -4.48
N TYR A 34 -10.85 17.06 -4.89
CA TYR A 34 -10.35 18.29 -4.33
C TYR A 34 -10.69 18.46 -2.84
N PHE A 35 -9.65 18.66 -2.02
CA PHE A 35 -9.79 18.88 -0.59
C PHE A 35 -9.68 20.36 -0.20
N ALA A 36 -10.79 21.07 -0.33
CA ALA A 36 -10.89 22.50 -0.07
C ALA A 36 -10.46 22.97 1.33
N HIS A 37 -10.44 22.09 2.34
CA HIS A 37 -10.01 22.45 3.69
C HIS A 37 -8.50 22.69 3.80
N GLU A 38 -7.72 22.11 2.89
CA GLU A 38 -6.26 22.30 2.86
C GLU A 38 -5.82 23.46 1.98
N HIS A 39 -6.76 24.17 1.36
CA HIS A 39 -6.43 25.38 0.60
C HIS A 39 -5.77 26.43 1.53
N PRO A 40 -4.66 27.07 1.13
CA PRO A 40 -3.89 27.95 2.02
C PRO A 40 -4.73 29.03 2.70
N ARG A 41 -5.54 29.76 1.91
CA ARG A 41 -6.43 30.81 2.42
C ARG A 41 -7.53 30.29 3.35
N VAL A 42 -7.91 29.02 3.23
CA VAL A 42 -8.89 28.38 4.12
C VAL A 42 -8.24 28.02 5.45
N ARG A 43 -7.02 27.48 5.43
CA ARG A 43 -6.25 27.17 6.64
C ARG A 43 -5.90 28.42 7.46
N GLU A 44 -5.66 29.53 6.78
CA GLU A 44 -5.42 30.83 7.41
C GLU A 44 -6.70 31.51 7.91
N GLY A 45 -7.88 30.93 7.66
CA GLY A 45 -9.17 31.50 8.05
C GLY A 45 -9.59 32.73 7.20
N LYS A 46 -8.88 33.02 6.12
CA LYS A 46 -9.17 34.12 5.18
C LYS A 46 -10.24 33.77 4.14
N MET A 47 -10.57 32.48 4.00
CA MET A 47 -11.52 31.96 3.01
C MET A 47 -12.34 30.81 3.60
N ALA A 48 -13.62 30.71 3.24
CA ALA A 48 -14.43 29.55 3.59
C ALA A 48 -14.14 28.36 2.65
N PRO A 49 -14.22 27.09 3.11
CA PRO A 49 -14.05 25.93 2.24
C PRO A 49 -15.01 25.90 1.05
N SER A 50 -16.24 26.42 1.21
CA SER A 50 -17.19 26.57 0.10
C SER A 50 -16.66 27.53 -0.96
N ALA A 51 -16.15 28.68 -0.56
CA ALA A 51 -15.56 29.66 -1.47
C ALA A 51 -14.33 29.11 -2.21
N ALA A 52 -13.52 28.27 -1.56
CA ALA A 52 -12.41 27.57 -2.23
C ALA A 52 -12.89 26.57 -3.30
N ARG A 53 -14.02 25.88 -3.05
CA ARG A 53 -14.66 25.02 -4.07
C ARG A 53 -15.26 25.85 -5.20
N ASP A 54 -15.91 26.96 -4.88
CA ASP A 54 -16.49 27.86 -5.88
C ASP A 54 -15.41 28.47 -6.77
N THR A 55 -14.23 28.77 -6.22
CA THR A 55 -13.07 29.27 -6.98
C THR A 55 -12.54 28.22 -7.93
N LEU A 56 -12.42 26.97 -7.47
CA LEU A 56 -12.03 25.84 -8.31
C LEU A 56 -13.07 25.57 -9.42
N ASP A 57 -14.34 25.59 -9.07
CA ASP A 57 -15.46 25.43 -10.00
C ASP A 57 -15.48 26.53 -11.06
N HIS A 58 -15.18 27.77 -10.68
CA HIS A 58 -15.08 28.86 -11.63
C HIS A 58 -13.89 28.67 -12.57
N HIS A 59 -12.73 28.30 -12.03
CA HIS A 59 -11.52 28.09 -12.83
C HIS A 59 -11.70 26.97 -13.85
N PHE A 60 -12.02 25.76 -13.40
CA PHE A 60 -12.16 24.60 -14.29
C PHE A 60 -13.50 24.56 -15.00
N GLY A 61 -14.52 25.29 -14.54
CA GLY A 61 -15.79 25.42 -15.25
C GLY A 61 -15.65 26.14 -16.58
N LEU A 62 -14.76 27.13 -16.65
CA LEU A 62 -14.42 27.82 -17.90
C LEU A 62 -13.62 26.91 -18.84
N CYS A 63 -12.54 26.31 -18.34
CA CYS A 63 -11.71 25.34 -19.08
C CYS A 63 -12.54 24.17 -19.62
N SER A 64 -13.41 23.60 -18.79
CA SER A 64 -14.20 22.43 -19.17
C SER A 64 -15.29 22.72 -20.19
N ALA A 65 -15.74 23.96 -20.34
CA ALA A 65 -16.67 24.33 -21.41
C ALA A 65 -16.04 24.13 -22.80
N ASP A 66 -14.72 24.35 -22.92
CA ASP A 66 -13.98 24.19 -24.16
C ASP A 66 -13.68 22.71 -24.50
N HIS A 67 -13.78 21.84 -23.49
CA HIS A 67 -13.43 20.41 -23.58
C HIS A 67 -14.57 19.48 -23.17
N ASN A 68 -15.83 19.80 -23.52
CA ASN A 68 -17.01 18.94 -23.29
C ASN A 68 -17.21 18.49 -21.83
N GLY A 69 -16.85 19.32 -20.86
CA GLY A 69 -16.95 19.02 -19.44
C GLY A 69 -15.71 18.33 -18.85
N CYS A 70 -14.60 18.24 -19.60
CA CYS A 70 -13.33 17.67 -19.15
C CYS A 70 -12.25 18.74 -18.97
N VAL A 71 -11.17 18.39 -18.26
CA VAL A 71 -10.03 19.26 -17.96
C VAL A 71 -8.76 18.57 -18.47
N THR A 72 -7.93 19.32 -19.21
CA THR A 72 -6.65 18.84 -19.74
C THR A 72 -5.52 18.98 -18.71
N PHE A 73 -4.41 18.27 -18.93
CA PHE A 73 -3.24 18.39 -18.06
C PHE A 73 -2.66 19.81 -18.02
N ASP A 74 -2.61 20.50 -19.16
CA ASP A 74 -2.05 21.86 -19.24
C ASP A 74 -2.90 22.87 -18.44
N GLU A 75 -4.23 22.75 -18.49
CA GLU A 75 -5.14 23.58 -17.69
C GLU A 75 -5.02 23.28 -16.20
N PHE A 76 -4.85 22.00 -15.85
CA PHE A 76 -4.62 21.56 -14.49
C PHE A 76 -3.27 22.05 -13.96
N LEU A 77 -2.23 22.05 -14.80
CA LEU A 77 -0.92 22.58 -14.48
C LEU A 77 -0.96 24.10 -14.29
N ALA A 78 -1.61 24.83 -15.20
CA ALA A 78 -1.76 26.29 -15.12
C ALA A 78 -2.46 26.73 -13.83
N TYR A 79 -3.43 25.96 -13.33
CA TYR A 79 -4.04 26.20 -12.02
C TYR A 79 -3.01 26.18 -10.87
N HIS A 80 -2.07 25.23 -10.91
CA HIS A 80 -1.02 25.11 -9.88
C HIS A 80 0.09 26.14 -10.04
N GLU A 81 0.43 26.51 -11.28
CA GLU A 81 1.33 27.64 -11.54
C GLU A 81 0.76 28.92 -10.93
N LYS A 82 -0.55 29.16 -11.07
CA LYS A 82 -1.21 30.31 -10.45
C LYS A 82 -1.11 30.29 -8.92
N ILE A 83 -1.27 29.14 -8.27
CA ILE A 83 -1.09 29.02 -6.81
C ILE A 83 0.36 29.34 -6.41
N ALA A 84 1.34 28.86 -7.18
CA ALA A 84 2.75 29.13 -6.93
C ALA A 84 3.09 30.62 -7.12
N ASP A 85 2.54 31.24 -8.16
CA ASP A 85 2.72 32.67 -8.44
C ASP A 85 2.07 33.53 -7.34
N GLU A 86 0.87 33.19 -6.86
CA GLU A 86 0.23 33.85 -5.72
C GLU A 86 1.09 33.72 -4.44
N ALA A 87 1.69 32.55 -4.19
CA ALA A 87 2.58 32.34 -3.05
C ALA A 87 3.89 33.16 -3.16
N TYR A 88 4.39 33.35 -4.36
CA TYR A 88 5.53 34.23 -4.64
C TYR A 88 5.20 35.70 -4.34
N ASP A 89 4.05 36.17 -4.80
CA ASP A 89 3.58 37.54 -4.56
C ASP A 89 3.33 37.83 -3.07
N GLU A 90 2.83 36.85 -2.32
CA GLU A 90 2.65 36.94 -0.87
C GLU A 90 3.97 36.84 -0.08
N LYS A 91 5.12 36.70 -0.75
CA LYS A 91 6.47 36.60 -0.15
C LYS A 91 6.57 35.50 0.90
N VAL A 92 5.97 34.35 0.62
CA VAL A 92 6.14 33.15 1.44
C VAL A 92 7.63 32.79 1.47
N GLY A 93 8.18 32.50 2.67
CA GLY A 93 9.62 32.36 2.86
C GLY A 93 10.26 31.27 1.99
N ASP A 94 9.61 30.12 1.88
CA ASP A 94 10.00 29.02 0.97
C ASP A 94 8.79 28.66 0.10
N VAL A 95 8.74 29.27 -1.08
CA VAL A 95 7.66 29.08 -2.06
C VAL A 95 7.62 27.63 -2.54
N ALA A 96 8.77 26.98 -2.70
CA ALA A 96 8.84 25.63 -3.23
C ALA A 96 8.24 24.63 -2.23
N ALA A 97 8.71 24.65 -0.98
CA ALA A 97 8.19 23.78 0.06
C ALA A 97 6.73 24.08 0.43
N PHE A 98 6.28 25.32 0.24
CA PHE A 98 4.88 25.69 0.42
C PHE A 98 3.99 25.09 -0.66
N THR A 99 4.39 25.23 -1.92
CA THR A 99 3.61 24.77 -3.08
C THR A 99 3.58 23.25 -3.12
N GLU A 100 4.70 22.58 -2.89
CA GLU A 100 4.76 21.12 -2.72
C GLU A 100 3.77 20.62 -1.65
N ARG A 101 3.82 21.18 -0.44
CA ARG A 101 2.89 20.79 0.64
C ARG A 101 1.44 21.08 0.27
N THR A 102 1.19 22.17 -0.45
CA THR A 102 -0.14 22.56 -0.87
C THR A 102 -0.70 21.58 -1.89
N ILE A 103 0.05 21.24 -2.94
CA ILE A 103 -0.34 20.25 -3.96
C ILE A 103 -0.63 18.89 -3.30
N THR A 104 0.29 18.41 -2.46
CA THR A 104 0.15 17.13 -1.76
C THR A 104 -1.11 17.05 -0.92
N ARG A 105 -1.49 18.13 -0.24
CA ARG A 105 -2.65 18.15 0.65
C ARG A 105 -3.97 18.41 -0.08
N LEU A 106 -3.96 19.30 -1.08
CA LEU A 106 -5.16 19.60 -1.90
C LEU A 106 -5.67 18.34 -2.60
N TRP A 107 -4.75 17.52 -3.11
CA TRP A 107 -5.08 16.30 -3.85
C TRP A 107 -4.92 15.02 -3.03
N ARG A 108 -4.62 15.17 -1.74
CA ARG A 108 -4.45 14.05 -0.81
C ARG A 108 -3.45 13.02 -1.35
N LEU A 109 -2.36 13.48 -1.96
CA LEU A 109 -1.31 12.61 -2.49
C LEU A 109 -0.58 11.83 -1.39
N GLY A 110 -0.76 12.20 -0.11
CA GLY A 110 -0.35 11.41 1.07
C GLY A 110 -1.42 10.45 1.61
N ASP A 111 -2.69 10.56 1.18
CA ASP A 111 -3.69 9.50 1.36
C ASP A 111 -3.53 8.40 0.30
N VAL A 112 -2.77 8.67 -0.76
CA VAL A 112 -2.33 7.68 -1.75
C VAL A 112 -0.95 7.22 -1.32
N LEU A 113 -0.73 5.93 -1.15
CA LEU A 113 0.54 5.46 -0.65
C LEU A 113 1.57 5.47 -1.80
N LEU A 114 2.40 6.50 -1.84
CA LEU A 114 3.56 6.57 -2.73
C LEU A 114 4.63 5.58 -2.25
N PRO A 115 5.39 4.92 -3.15
CA PRO A 115 5.43 5.08 -4.61
C PRO A 115 4.38 4.26 -5.39
N THR A 116 3.49 3.54 -4.71
CA THR A 116 2.66 2.51 -5.37
C THR A 116 1.32 2.99 -5.89
N GLY A 117 0.89 4.20 -5.49
CA GLY A 117 -0.41 4.72 -5.89
C GLY A 117 -1.58 4.01 -5.20
N VAL A 118 -1.32 3.12 -4.25
CA VAL A 118 -2.36 2.31 -3.60
C VAL A 118 -3.11 3.17 -2.58
N ARG A 119 -4.43 3.28 -2.75
CA ARG A 119 -5.28 4.00 -1.82
C ARG A 119 -5.72 3.07 -0.67
N PRO A 120 -5.55 3.47 0.59
CA PRO A 120 -6.04 2.73 1.73
C PRO A 120 -7.57 2.84 1.79
N LEU A 121 -8.26 1.75 2.11
CA LEU A 121 -9.73 1.74 2.24
C LEU A 121 -10.23 2.52 3.49
N PHE A 122 -9.32 2.89 4.38
CA PHE A 122 -9.55 3.60 5.64
C PHE A 122 -8.38 4.53 5.95
N PRO A 123 -8.54 5.52 6.87
CA PRO A 123 -7.45 6.43 7.23
C PRO A 123 -6.20 5.67 7.70
N VAL A 124 -5.02 6.04 7.20
CA VAL A 124 -3.74 5.37 7.51
C VAL A 124 -3.38 5.49 9.00
N SER A 125 -3.84 6.56 9.65
CA SER A 125 -3.69 6.80 11.09
C SER A 125 -4.63 5.96 11.96
N GLN A 126 -5.62 5.28 11.37
CA GLN A 126 -6.53 4.42 12.11
C GLN A 126 -5.94 3.01 12.26
N ALA A 127 -6.08 2.43 13.46
CA ALA A 127 -5.71 1.04 13.69
C ALA A 127 -6.46 0.10 12.73
N PRO A 128 -5.80 -0.95 12.18
CA PRO A 128 -6.46 -1.91 11.31
C PRO A 128 -7.70 -2.51 12.01
N SER A 129 -8.85 -2.49 11.35
CA SER A 129 -10.05 -3.14 11.89
C SER A 129 -9.86 -4.66 11.91
N GLY A 130 -10.64 -5.37 12.74
CA GLY A 130 -10.42 -6.81 13.00
C GLY A 130 -10.32 -7.70 11.76
N PHE A 131 -10.97 -7.36 10.65
CA PHE A 131 -10.86 -8.09 9.37
C PHE A 131 -9.51 -7.87 8.66
N TYR A 132 -8.93 -6.67 8.78
CA TYR A 132 -7.63 -6.32 8.20
C TYR A 132 -6.47 -6.78 9.08
N ALA A 133 -6.62 -6.66 10.40
CA ALA A 133 -5.59 -7.09 11.36
C ALA A 133 -5.27 -8.60 11.32
N VAL A 134 -6.10 -9.41 10.65
CA VAL A 134 -5.90 -10.86 10.53
C VAL A 134 -5.52 -11.32 9.13
N THR A 135 -5.64 -10.44 8.14
CA THR A 135 -5.37 -10.77 6.74
C THR A 135 -3.93 -10.38 6.40
N PRO A 136 -3.08 -11.32 5.94
CA PRO A 136 -1.76 -10.99 5.43
C PRO A 136 -1.82 -9.89 4.37
N MET A 137 -0.87 -8.97 4.42
CA MET A 137 -0.72 -7.93 3.41
C MET A 137 0.15 -8.45 2.26
N THR A 138 -0.05 -7.86 1.09
CA THR A 138 0.79 -8.02 -0.10
C THR A 138 1.91 -6.99 -0.03
N LEU A 139 3.14 -7.43 -0.28
CA LEU A 139 4.27 -6.54 -0.51
C LEU A 139 4.19 -6.07 -1.97
N VAL A 140 4.10 -4.76 -2.22
CA VAL A 140 3.89 -4.20 -3.57
C VAL A 140 4.93 -3.13 -3.90
N TRP A 141 5.26 -2.96 -5.18
CA TRP A 141 6.14 -1.89 -5.67
C TRP A 141 5.83 -1.57 -7.14
N VAL A 142 6.21 -0.39 -7.58
CA VAL A 142 6.08 0.00 -8.99
C VAL A 142 7.41 -0.18 -9.69
N GLU A 143 7.38 -0.79 -10.86
CA GLU A 143 8.54 -0.98 -11.72
C GLU A 143 8.28 -0.35 -13.09
N ARG A 144 9.30 0.27 -13.69
CA ARG A 144 9.21 0.77 -15.05
C ARG A 144 9.27 -0.41 -16.03
N ARG A 145 8.30 -0.53 -16.94
CA ARG A 145 8.39 -1.48 -18.05
C ARG A 145 9.61 -1.11 -18.90
N VAL A 146 10.59 -2.01 -18.96
CA VAL A 146 11.70 -1.89 -19.91
C VAL A 146 11.16 -2.32 -21.27
N PRO A 147 11.22 -1.49 -22.31
CA PRO A 147 10.82 -1.90 -23.64
C PRO A 147 11.68 -3.08 -24.12
N PRO A 148 11.11 -4.05 -24.85
CA PRO A 148 11.78 -5.31 -25.19
C PRO A 148 13.09 -5.14 -25.99
N SER A 149 13.37 -3.95 -26.55
CA SER A 149 14.60 -3.63 -27.27
C SER A 149 15.86 -3.50 -26.38
N GLN A 150 15.75 -3.57 -25.05
CA GLN A 150 16.88 -3.38 -24.13
C GLN A 150 17.31 -4.64 -23.35
N GLN A 151 16.67 -5.80 -23.58
CA GLN A 151 17.02 -7.05 -22.89
C GLN A 151 18.17 -7.86 -23.52
N CYS A 152 18.88 -7.34 -24.53
CA CYS A 152 20.06 -7.99 -25.10
C CYS A 152 21.21 -7.01 -25.32
N ALA A 153 22.16 -6.95 -24.37
CA ALA A 153 23.60 -6.80 -24.64
C ALA A 153 24.39 -6.67 -23.33
N VAL A 154 24.82 -7.79 -22.75
CA VAL A 154 26.05 -7.82 -21.94
C VAL A 154 27.18 -8.03 -22.93
N GLY A 155 27.81 -6.95 -23.38
CA GLY A 155 28.88 -6.99 -24.38
C GLY A 155 29.39 -5.59 -24.73
N SER A 156 30.49 -5.21 -24.08
CA SER A 156 31.35 -4.03 -24.27
C SER A 156 31.34 -3.32 -25.63
N HIS A 157 31.05 -2.00 -25.66
CA HIS A 157 31.78 -0.92 -26.38
C HIS A 157 31.18 0.48 -26.10
N PRO A 158 31.94 1.60 -26.26
CA PRO A 158 31.53 2.94 -25.81
C PRO A 158 30.60 3.66 -26.82
N PRO A 159 29.87 4.71 -26.41
CA PRO A 159 28.65 5.14 -27.09
C PRO A 159 28.91 6.11 -28.24
N THR A 160 28.24 5.86 -29.37
CA THR A 160 28.04 6.84 -30.45
C THR A 160 26.72 7.55 -30.20
N LYS A 161 26.75 8.90 -30.27
CA LYS A 161 25.60 9.80 -30.14
C LYS A 161 24.47 9.42 -31.10
N MET A 162 23.25 9.22 -30.59
CA MET A 162 22.03 9.54 -31.34
C MET A 162 20.93 10.06 -30.42
N SER A 163 20.44 11.23 -30.81
CA SER A 163 19.21 11.89 -30.41
C SER A 163 17.98 11.08 -30.85
N ALA A 164 17.01 10.89 -29.95
CA ALA A 164 15.63 10.66 -30.31
C ALA A 164 14.72 11.05 -29.13
N THR A 165 13.91 12.08 -29.33
CA THR A 165 12.77 12.44 -28.48
C THR A 165 11.69 11.36 -28.66
N PRO A 166 11.22 10.67 -27.60
CA PRO A 166 10.11 9.74 -27.75
C PRO A 166 8.79 10.52 -27.80
N ALA A 167 8.06 10.34 -28.89
CA ALA A 167 6.68 10.77 -29.06
C ALA A 167 5.77 10.06 -28.04
N GLY A 168 4.71 10.76 -27.61
CA GLY A 168 3.79 10.38 -26.53
C GLY A 168 3.23 8.97 -26.66
N GLY A 169 3.81 8.04 -25.89
CA GLY A 169 3.22 6.74 -25.57
C GLY A 169 2.39 6.86 -24.30
N ASP A 170 1.28 6.13 -24.27
CA ASP A 170 0.39 6.01 -23.12
C ASP A 170 1.16 5.58 -21.86
N LEU A 171 1.10 6.38 -20.79
CA LEU A 171 1.91 6.19 -19.57
C LEU A 171 1.57 4.88 -18.83
N GLY A 172 0.38 4.31 -19.07
CA GLY A 172 -0.01 3.00 -18.55
C GLY A 172 0.89 1.85 -19.06
N ASP A 173 1.62 2.07 -20.16
CA ASP A 173 2.60 1.13 -20.68
C ASP A 173 4.00 1.32 -20.11
N LEU A 174 4.27 2.42 -19.40
CA LEU A 174 5.61 2.71 -18.86
C LEU A 174 5.84 2.09 -17.49
N PHE A 175 4.80 1.80 -16.72
CA PHE A 175 4.93 1.31 -15.35
C PHE A 175 4.03 0.10 -15.09
N MET A 176 4.46 -0.76 -14.18
CA MET A 176 3.73 -1.95 -13.77
C MET A 176 3.76 -2.07 -12.25
N LEU A 177 2.60 -2.28 -11.66
CA LEU A 177 2.49 -2.61 -10.24
C LEU A 177 2.81 -4.10 -10.07
N ARG A 178 3.84 -4.38 -9.29
CA ARG A 178 4.24 -5.74 -8.92
C ARG A 178 3.94 -6.01 -7.47
N GLY A 179 3.80 -7.28 -7.12
CA GLY A 179 3.72 -7.65 -5.72
C GLY A 179 3.90 -9.12 -5.43
N ILE A 180 4.06 -9.43 -4.15
CA ILE A 180 4.12 -10.80 -3.62
C ILE A 180 2.99 -10.94 -2.60
N LYS A 181 2.05 -11.86 -2.87
CA LYS A 181 0.85 -12.03 -2.05
C LYS A 181 1.15 -12.63 -0.69
N ASP A 182 0.45 -12.13 0.32
CA ASP A 182 0.33 -12.73 1.64
C ASP A 182 1.68 -12.96 2.37
N VAL A 183 2.67 -12.09 2.12
CA VAL A 183 4.00 -12.17 2.72
C VAL A 183 4.25 -11.19 3.85
N VAL A 184 3.34 -10.25 4.10
CA VAL A 184 3.51 -9.23 5.14
C VAL A 184 2.56 -9.53 6.31
N ARG A 185 3.08 -9.53 7.55
CA ARG A 185 2.24 -9.70 8.74
C ARG A 185 1.44 -8.43 9.06
N PRO A 186 0.14 -8.54 9.37
CA PRO A 186 -0.70 -7.41 9.77
C PRO A 186 -0.54 -7.07 11.27
N ILE A 187 0.70 -6.85 11.73
CA ILE A 187 1.03 -6.61 13.16
C ILE A 187 1.30 -5.13 13.50
N PHE A 188 1.15 -4.23 12.54
CA PHE A 188 1.42 -2.79 12.67
C PHE A 188 0.36 -2.00 11.89
N SER A 189 0.17 -0.73 12.23
CA SER A 189 -0.61 0.18 11.40
C SER A 189 0.32 0.80 10.35
N ARG A 190 -0.14 0.95 9.10
CA ARG A 190 0.67 1.67 8.09
C ARG A 190 1.01 3.09 8.55
N GLY A 191 0.14 3.76 9.31
CA GLY A 191 0.41 5.09 9.85
C GLY A 191 1.54 5.14 10.88
N ASP A 192 2.03 3.99 11.36
CA ASP A 192 3.22 3.91 12.20
C ASP A 192 4.51 4.02 11.38
N LEU A 193 4.44 3.91 10.04
CA LEU A 193 5.57 4.03 9.12
C LEU A 193 5.67 5.45 8.53
N PRO A 194 6.89 5.89 8.13
CA PRO A 194 7.06 7.07 7.29
C PRO A 194 6.21 6.98 6.01
N GLU A 195 5.68 8.11 5.54
CA GLU A 195 4.75 8.18 4.40
C GLU A 195 5.31 7.48 3.16
N GLU A 196 6.62 7.55 2.93
CA GLU A 196 7.33 6.97 1.78
C GLU A 196 7.38 5.43 1.81
N LEU A 197 7.22 4.83 3.00
CA LEU A 197 7.31 3.38 3.20
C LEU A 197 5.94 2.72 3.25
N GLN A 198 4.89 3.50 3.49
CA GLN A 198 3.53 2.98 3.60
C GLN A 198 3.08 2.29 2.30
N GLY A 199 3.51 2.81 1.14
CA GLY A 199 3.15 2.32 -0.19
C GLY A 199 3.54 0.89 -0.48
N TYR A 200 4.52 0.33 0.23
CA TYR A 200 4.94 -1.04 -0.01
C TYR A 200 3.97 -2.09 0.52
N PHE A 201 2.96 -1.69 1.30
CA PHE A 201 2.05 -2.61 1.97
C PHE A 201 0.61 -2.37 1.53
N ALA A 202 0.00 -3.39 0.95
CA ALA A 202 -1.39 -3.32 0.49
C ALA A 202 -2.19 -4.52 0.98
N TYR A 203 -3.41 -4.28 1.45
CA TYR A 203 -4.34 -5.37 1.72
C TYR A 203 -4.93 -5.92 0.41
N PRO A 204 -5.28 -7.22 0.35
CA PRO A 204 -5.86 -7.79 -0.87
C PRO A 204 -7.10 -7.06 -1.38
N ALA A 205 -7.92 -6.50 -0.48
CA ALA A 205 -9.10 -5.71 -0.84
C ALA A 205 -8.74 -4.39 -1.56
N GLU A 206 -7.59 -3.79 -1.23
CA GLU A 206 -7.12 -2.52 -1.82
C GLU A 206 -6.58 -2.72 -3.23
N LEU A 207 -6.14 -3.93 -3.55
CA LEU A 207 -5.65 -4.31 -4.88
C LEU A 207 -6.78 -4.81 -5.80
N THR A 208 -8.02 -4.85 -5.32
CA THR A 208 -9.15 -5.36 -6.12
C THR A 208 -9.43 -4.42 -7.28
N GLY A 209 -9.36 -4.96 -8.51
CA GLY A 209 -9.53 -4.18 -9.75
C GLY A 209 -8.23 -3.56 -10.28
N MET A 210 -7.11 -3.66 -9.56
CA MET A 210 -5.81 -3.23 -10.04
C MET A 210 -5.12 -4.33 -10.87
N ALA A 211 -4.42 -3.94 -11.93
CA ALA A 211 -3.55 -4.83 -12.71
C ALA A 211 -2.21 -5.01 -11.98
N VAL A 212 -2.12 -6.05 -11.14
CA VAL A 212 -0.91 -6.38 -10.38
C VAL A 212 -0.25 -7.63 -10.97
N GLU A 213 1.02 -7.52 -11.36
CA GLU A 213 1.83 -8.69 -11.70
C GLU A 213 2.37 -9.32 -10.42
N TYR A 214 1.85 -10.50 -10.08
CA TYR A 214 2.25 -11.19 -8.87
C TYR A 214 3.44 -12.12 -9.12
N LEU A 215 4.51 -11.90 -8.36
CA LEU A 215 5.65 -12.81 -8.37
C LEU A 215 5.38 -14.01 -7.45
N PRO A 216 5.84 -15.22 -7.83
CA PRO A 216 5.62 -16.41 -7.03
C PRO A 216 6.45 -16.34 -5.73
N PRO A 217 5.86 -16.71 -4.58
CA PRO A 217 6.62 -16.86 -3.34
C PRO A 217 7.55 -18.08 -3.44
N GLN A 218 8.75 -17.97 -2.87
CA GLN A 218 9.67 -19.11 -2.73
C GLN A 218 9.22 -20.07 -1.62
N ILE A 219 9.66 -21.32 -1.73
CA ILE A 219 9.50 -22.32 -0.66
C ILE A 219 10.58 -22.05 0.38
N SER A 220 10.20 -21.44 1.50
CA SER A 220 11.08 -21.19 2.63
C SER A 220 10.53 -21.82 3.91
N VAL A 221 11.45 -22.21 4.79
CA VAL A 221 11.17 -22.44 6.22
C VAL A 221 10.55 -21.17 6.81
N GLN A 222 9.73 -21.28 7.87
CA GLN A 222 8.98 -20.17 8.49
C GLN A 222 9.86 -19.12 9.20
N ASN A 223 10.82 -18.53 8.48
CA ASN A 223 11.62 -17.40 8.93
C ASN A 223 10.97 -16.10 8.44
N TRP A 224 11.36 -15.00 9.08
CA TRP A 224 10.84 -13.67 8.80
C TRP A 224 12.00 -12.68 8.70
N TYR A 225 11.95 -11.81 7.71
CA TYR A 225 12.78 -10.63 7.60
C TYR A 225 12.19 -9.49 8.44
N ASP A 226 13.08 -8.66 8.94
CA ASP A 226 12.74 -7.40 9.57
C ASP A 226 12.66 -6.31 8.50
N PHE A 227 11.79 -5.33 8.73
CA PHE A 227 11.68 -4.16 7.87
C PHE A 227 12.30 -2.96 8.59
N CYS A 228 13.49 -2.55 8.17
CA CYS A 228 14.32 -1.56 8.84
C CYS A 228 14.69 -0.43 7.88
N TRP A 229 14.66 0.82 8.35
CA TRP A 229 15.09 1.97 7.58
C TRP A 229 15.92 2.91 8.46
N GLU A 230 16.75 3.70 7.80
CA GLU A 230 17.56 4.74 8.43
C GLU A 230 16.72 6.03 8.53
N TYR A 231 16.63 6.61 9.72
CA TYR A 231 15.89 7.86 9.95
C TYR A 231 16.81 9.06 10.23
N ALA A 232 18.08 8.79 10.52
CA ALA A 232 19.16 9.74 10.66
C ALA A 232 20.48 8.98 10.48
N GLU A 233 21.58 9.68 10.21
CA GLU A 233 22.90 9.09 9.97
C GLU A 233 23.27 8.06 11.06
N ASP A 234 23.46 6.81 10.63
CA ASP A 234 23.75 5.62 11.46
C ASP A 234 22.69 5.29 12.52
N LYS A 235 21.46 5.78 12.35
CA LYS A 235 20.33 5.52 13.24
C LYS A 235 19.19 4.85 12.51
N TYR A 236 18.90 3.63 12.96
CA TYR A 236 17.91 2.76 12.34
C TYR A 236 16.67 2.60 13.20
N CYS A 237 15.53 2.47 12.55
CA CYS A 237 14.29 2.00 13.17
C CYS A 237 13.61 0.96 12.29
N GLY A 238 12.71 0.16 12.86
CA GLY A 238 12.16 -0.96 12.12
C GLY A 238 10.96 -1.64 12.77
N VAL A 239 10.36 -2.55 12.01
CA VAL A 239 9.32 -3.48 12.45
C VAL A 239 9.88 -4.90 12.37
N GLU A 240 9.87 -5.60 13.49
CA GLU A 240 10.44 -6.94 13.63
C GLU A 240 9.52 -8.02 13.04
N GLY A 241 10.12 -8.97 12.32
CA GLY A 241 9.52 -10.24 11.91
C GLY A 241 8.28 -10.09 11.04
N ILE A 242 8.30 -9.13 10.13
CA ILE A 242 7.15 -8.64 9.39
C ILE A 242 7.04 -9.23 7.98
N ILE A 243 8.15 -9.45 7.27
CA ILE A 243 8.15 -9.98 5.90
C ILE A 243 8.52 -11.45 5.91
N SER A 244 7.74 -12.29 5.23
CA SER A 244 8.05 -13.71 5.12
C SER A 244 9.31 -13.93 4.29
N THR A 245 10.17 -14.86 4.69
CA THR A 245 11.32 -15.28 3.87
C THR A 245 10.94 -16.06 2.61
N ARG A 246 9.63 -16.21 2.33
CA ARG A 246 9.13 -16.59 1.00
C ARG A 246 9.39 -15.50 -0.05
N VAL A 247 9.73 -14.29 0.38
CA VAL A 247 10.17 -13.22 -0.51
C VAL A 247 11.60 -13.48 -0.94
N ASP A 248 11.80 -13.65 -2.24
CA ASP A 248 13.12 -13.64 -2.84
C ASP A 248 13.64 -12.20 -2.90
N LEU A 249 14.70 -11.91 -2.14
CA LEU A 249 15.27 -10.56 -2.10
C LEU A 249 15.89 -10.14 -3.44
N ASP A 250 16.29 -11.09 -4.28
CA ASP A 250 16.88 -10.80 -5.59
C ASP A 250 15.84 -10.39 -6.63
N LEU A 251 14.56 -10.70 -6.40
CA LEU A 251 13.45 -10.25 -7.23
C LEU A 251 12.96 -8.85 -6.86
N LEU A 252 13.41 -8.30 -5.72
CA LEU A 252 13.00 -6.99 -5.27
C LEU A 252 13.88 -5.89 -5.89
N PRO A 253 13.30 -4.73 -6.22
CA PRO A 253 14.11 -3.59 -6.65
C PRO A 253 15.04 -3.15 -5.53
N ALA A 254 16.22 -2.62 -5.88
CA ALA A 254 17.24 -2.20 -4.92
C ALA A 254 16.68 -1.25 -3.85
N GLY A 255 15.79 -0.34 -4.26
CA GLY A 255 15.13 0.61 -3.38
C GLY A 255 14.21 -0.02 -2.32
N LEU A 256 13.63 -1.21 -2.58
CA LEU A 256 12.83 -1.94 -1.58
C LEU A 256 13.71 -2.92 -0.78
N ARG A 257 14.66 -3.57 -1.46
CA ARG A 257 15.57 -4.55 -0.85
C ARG A 257 16.38 -3.96 0.32
N GLN A 258 16.76 -2.69 0.24
CA GLN A 258 17.50 -2.01 1.31
C GLN A 258 16.76 -1.98 2.66
N PHE A 259 15.42 -2.06 2.63
CA PHE A 259 14.60 -2.03 3.84
C PHE A 259 14.46 -3.41 4.50
N LEU A 260 14.92 -4.48 3.84
CA LEU A 260 14.74 -5.84 4.30
C LEU A 260 16.07 -6.40 4.78
N CYS A 261 16.09 -6.90 6.01
CA CYS A 261 17.28 -7.57 6.53
C CYS A 261 16.92 -8.75 7.44
N VAL A 262 17.92 -9.59 7.67
CA VAL A 262 17.83 -10.64 8.68
C VAL A 262 17.95 -10.03 10.07
N HIS A 263 17.31 -10.67 11.05
CA HIS A 263 17.24 -10.15 12.41
C HIS A 263 18.62 -9.88 13.06
N SER A 264 19.62 -10.72 12.78
CA SER A 264 20.98 -10.50 13.27
C SER A 264 21.58 -9.18 12.78
N THR A 265 21.36 -8.83 11.51
CA THR A 265 21.82 -7.56 10.93
C THR A 265 21.10 -6.37 11.54
N ALA A 266 19.80 -6.50 11.84
CA ALA A 266 19.05 -5.43 12.50
C ALA A 266 19.55 -5.16 13.93
N ILE A 267 19.92 -6.22 14.66
CA ILE A 267 20.55 -6.13 15.99
C ILE A 267 21.91 -5.43 15.91
N GLU A 268 22.76 -5.83 14.95
CA GLU A 268 24.08 -5.22 14.73
C GLU A 268 23.96 -3.71 14.46
N ARG A 269 22.93 -3.28 13.72
CA ARG A 269 22.60 -1.88 13.43
C ARG A 269 21.98 -1.12 14.62
N GLN A 270 21.79 -1.77 15.77
CA GLN A 270 21.13 -1.19 16.94
C GLN A 270 19.74 -0.61 16.62
N THR A 271 18.98 -1.33 15.78
CA THR A 271 17.68 -0.86 15.27
C THR A 271 16.69 -0.61 16.40
N ARG A 272 16.08 0.58 16.40
CA ARG A 272 14.98 0.91 17.31
C ARG A 272 13.66 0.32 16.80
N TRP A 273 13.10 -0.62 17.55
CA TRP A 273 11.86 -1.29 17.17
C TRP A 273 10.62 -0.43 17.45
N ILE A 274 9.74 -0.33 16.45
CA ILE A 274 8.39 0.20 16.62
C ILE A 274 7.55 -0.86 17.34
N PRO A 275 6.84 -0.50 18.43
CA PRO A 275 6.04 -1.46 19.17
C PRO A 275 4.89 -1.99 18.32
N SER A 276 4.97 -3.27 17.92
CA SER A 276 3.86 -3.95 17.27
C SER A 276 2.76 -4.23 18.29
N ARG A 277 1.52 -3.82 17.99
CA ARG A 277 0.35 -4.19 18.80
C ARG A 277 -0.26 -5.42 18.18
N GLN A 278 0.15 -6.60 18.67
CA GLN A 278 -0.54 -7.83 18.32
C GLN A 278 -2.00 -7.74 18.80
N THR A 279 -2.94 -7.72 17.86
CA THR A 279 -4.36 -7.71 18.16
C THR A 279 -4.71 -9.03 18.84
N ALA A 280 -4.92 -9.00 20.15
CA ALA A 280 -5.36 -10.16 20.90
C ALA A 280 -6.71 -10.61 20.34
N ASN A 281 -6.82 -11.87 19.92
CA ASN A 281 -8.10 -12.40 19.46
C ASN A 281 -9.10 -12.38 20.63
N PRO A 282 -10.22 -11.63 20.53
CA PRO A 282 -11.16 -11.49 21.65
C PRO A 282 -11.81 -12.82 22.07
N MET A 283 -11.79 -13.85 21.21
CA MET A 283 -12.30 -15.17 21.54
C MET A 283 -11.38 -16.00 22.44
N TYR A 284 -10.08 -15.73 22.48
CA TYR A 284 -9.13 -16.52 23.26
C TYR A 284 -8.51 -15.68 24.37
N LYS A 285 -8.79 -16.04 25.63
CA LYS A 285 -8.23 -15.38 26.82
C LYS A 285 -6.70 -15.45 26.91
N LYS A 286 -6.05 -16.28 26.08
CA LYS A 286 -4.59 -16.35 25.92
C LYS A 286 -4.26 -16.67 24.46
N THR A 287 -3.82 -15.67 23.69
CA THR A 287 -2.99 -15.92 22.51
C THR A 287 -1.62 -16.38 23.01
N SER A 288 -1.31 -17.66 22.84
CA SER A 288 0.04 -18.15 23.15
C SER A 288 1.04 -17.48 22.21
N SER A 289 2.12 -16.92 22.75
CA SER A 289 3.25 -16.40 21.96
C SER A 289 3.90 -17.48 21.08
N THR A 290 3.66 -18.76 21.40
CA THR A 290 4.15 -19.93 20.67
C THR A 290 3.25 -20.29 19.48
N TYR A 291 1.96 -19.97 19.53
CA TYR A 291 1.00 -20.18 18.44
C TYR A 291 0.69 -18.82 17.81
N GLY A 292 1.63 -18.34 17.00
CA GLY A 292 1.56 -17.04 16.35
C GLY A 292 0.29 -16.81 15.51
N VAL A 293 0.12 -15.56 15.10
CA VAL A 293 -0.94 -15.08 14.21
C VAL A 293 -1.07 -15.98 12.99
N GLY A 294 -2.14 -16.77 12.99
CA GLY A 294 -2.44 -17.80 11.99
C GLY A 294 -3.75 -18.54 12.27
N ILE A 295 -4.52 -18.11 13.28
CA ILE A 295 -5.79 -18.73 13.67
C ILE A 295 -6.77 -18.76 12.50
N THR A 296 -6.71 -17.84 11.54
CA THR A 296 -7.59 -17.90 10.35
C THR A 296 -7.18 -18.98 9.35
N GLU A 297 -5.89 -19.29 9.20
CA GLU A 297 -5.39 -20.42 8.40
C GLU A 297 -5.69 -21.75 9.09
N GLU A 298 -5.47 -21.84 10.41
CA GLU A 298 -5.91 -22.97 11.24
C GLU A 298 -7.44 -23.11 11.19
N CYS A 299 -8.22 -22.05 11.37
CA CYS A 299 -9.67 -22.07 11.26
C CYS A 299 -10.14 -22.40 9.85
N ARG A 300 -9.46 -21.93 8.78
CA ARG A 300 -9.75 -22.35 7.39
C ARG A 300 -9.41 -23.81 7.18
N LYS A 301 -8.28 -24.32 7.70
CA LYS A 301 -7.93 -25.75 7.67
C LYS A 301 -8.94 -26.58 8.43
N ILE A 302 -9.33 -26.15 9.64
CA ILE A 302 -10.36 -26.80 10.46
C ILE A 302 -11.72 -26.75 9.76
N HIS A 303 -12.10 -25.63 9.15
CA HIS A 303 -13.36 -25.52 8.42
C HIS A 303 -13.34 -26.37 7.15
N HIS A 304 -12.24 -26.37 6.41
CA HIS A 304 -12.02 -27.23 5.25
C HIS A 304 -12.03 -28.72 5.64
N TRP A 305 -11.40 -29.09 6.75
CA TRP A 305 -11.44 -30.44 7.31
C TRP A 305 -12.83 -30.81 7.78
N LYS A 306 -13.60 -29.89 8.38
CA LYS A 306 -15.00 -30.10 8.74
C LYS A 306 -15.84 -30.35 7.49
N VAL A 307 -15.75 -29.48 6.49
CA VAL A 307 -16.47 -29.62 5.21
C VAL A 307 -16.13 -30.95 4.54
N ASN A 308 -14.85 -31.32 4.48
CA ASN A 308 -14.41 -32.60 3.91
C ASN A 308 -14.86 -33.80 4.73
N THR A 309 -14.89 -33.68 6.06
CA THR A 309 -15.41 -34.72 6.97
C THR A 309 -16.92 -34.90 6.77
N PHE A 310 -17.68 -33.82 6.64
CA PHE A 310 -19.11 -33.85 6.31
C PHE A 310 -19.36 -34.39 4.89
N ALA A 311 -18.43 -34.19 3.97
CA ALA A 311 -18.46 -34.77 2.62
C ALA A 311 -17.98 -36.25 2.57
N GLY A 312 -17.78 -36.91 3.72
CA GLY A 312 -17.43 -38.33 3.81
C GLY A 312 -15.98 -38.66 3.48
N LYS A 313 -15.11 -37.67 3.28
CA LYS A 313 -13.66 -37.87 3.12
C LYS A 313 -13.04 -37.94 4.52
N GLN A 314 -12.47 -39.10 4.89
CA GLN A 314 -11.94 -39.34 6.24
C GLN A 314 -10.74 -38.44 6.58
N TYR A 315 -10.99 -37.28 7.19
CA TYR A 315 -9.99 -36.46 7.87
C TYR A 315 -10.16 -36.46 9.40
N GLY A 316 -11.22 -37.11 9.91
CA GLY A 316 -11.61 -37.07 11.33
C GLY A 316 -10.58 -37.63 12.33
N ASN A 317 -9.70 -38.54 11.89
CA ASN A 317 -8.72 -39.16 12.80
C ASN A 317 -7.50 -38.28 13.11
N GLN A 318 -7.25 -37.20 12.36
CA GLN A 318 -6.20 -36.23 12.72
C GLN A 318 -6.66 -35.20 13.75
N TYR A 319 -7.98 -34.97 13.88
CA TYR A 319 -8.52 -33.97 14.80
C TYR A 319 -8.50 -34.42 16.28
N HIS A 320 -8.41 -35.73 16.54
CA HIS A 320 -8.40 -36.29 17.90
C HIS A 320 -7.02 -36.73 18.42
N GLY A 321 -5.94 -36.43 17.69
CA GLY A 321 -4.58 -36.87 18.00
C GLY A 321 -3.86 -36.16 19.16
N LEU A 322 -4.57 -35.45 20.05
CA LEU A 322 -4.00 -34.77 21.22
C LEU A 322 -4.83 -34.94 22.51
N CYS A 323 -5.58 -36.04 22.65
CA CYS A 323 -6.07 -36.49 23.96
C CYS A 323 -5.16 -37.61 24.48
N GLY A 324 -4.15 -37.22 25.27
CA GLY A 324 -3.16 -38.14 25.83
C GLY A 324 -3.77 -39.25 26.68
N LYS A 325 -3.20 -40.45 26.57
CA LYS A 325 -3.16 -41.61 27.50
C LYS A 325 -4.44 -42.09 28.21
N GLN A 326 -5.60 -41.43 28.09
CA GLN A 326 -6.82 -41.78 28.83
C GLN A 326 -7.81 -42.65 28.05
N PHE A 327 -7.67 -42.78 26.72
CA PHE A 327 -8.64 -43.52 25.90
C PHE A 327 -8.22 -44.94 25.52
N SER A 328 -7.05 -45.43 25.92
CA SER A 328 -6.60 -46.79 25.61
C SER A 328 -7.34 -47.90 26.36
N LYS A 329 -8.31 -47.57 27.23
CA LYS A 329 -9.10 -48.55 28.00
C LYS A 329 -10.58 -48.66 27.59
N ALA A 330 -11.06 -47.86 26.63
CA ALA A 330 -12.47 -47.91 26.21
C ALA A 330 -12.63 -48.77 24.94
N ALA A 331 -12.70 -50.09 25.12
CA ALA A 331 -12.93 -51.06 24.04
C ALA A 331 -14.43 -51.26 23.77
N GLY A 332 -15.12 -50.23 23.30
CA GLY A 332 -16.52 -50.34 22.86
C GLY A 332 -16.97 -49.14 22.01
N PRO A 333 -17.93 -49.31 21.09
CA PRO A 333 -18.42 -48.23 20.25
C PRO A 333 -19.11 -47.17 21.11
N LEU A 334 -18.50 -46.00 21.22
CA LEU A 334 -19.04 -44.84 21.93
C LEU A 334 -20.24 -44.28 21.16
N LYS A 335 -21.45 -44.45 21.70
CA LYS A 335 -22.62 -43.65 21.30
C LYS A 335 -22.43 -42.23 21.84
N SER A 336 -22.35 -41.26 20.93
CA SER A 336 -22.29 -39.83 21.29
C SER A 336 -23.64 -39.38 21.84
N ASN A 337 -23.69 -39.04 23.13
CA ASN A 337 -24.85 -38.42 23.78
C ASN A 337 -24.66 -36.91 24.03
N ALA A 338 -23.76 -36.26 23.30
CA ALA A 338 -23.57 -34.81 23.41
C ALA A 338 -24.60 -34.06 22.56
N ALA A 339 -25.84 -34.03 23.06
CA ALA A 339 -26.75 -32.91 22.82
C ALA A 339 -26.27 -31.73 23.68
N THR A 340 -25.25 -31.01 23.21
CA THR A 340 -24.93 -29.69 23.76
C THR A 340 -25.53 -28.64 22.84
N GLY A 341 -26.62 -28.05 23.31
CA GLY A 341 -27.28 -26.93 22.66
C GLY A 341 -26.31 -25.79 22.39
N MET A 342 -26.19 -25.42 21.13
CA MET A 342 -25.97 -24.04 20.72
C MET A 342 -27.26 -23.62 20.02
N ASN A 343 -27.94 -22.65 20.64
CA ASN A 343 -29.14 -22.03 20.11
C ASN A 343 -28.85 -21.46 18.71
N MET A 344 -29.78 -21.74 17.79
CA MET A 344 -30.01 -20.96 16.57
C MET A 344 -30.49 -19.54 16.91
#